data_AF-A0A928XAQ5-F1
#
_entry.id   AF-A0A928XAQ5-F1
#
_cell.length_a   1.000
_cell.length_b   1.000
_cell.length_c   1.000
_cell.angle_alpha   90.00
_cell.angle_beta   90.00
_cell.angle_gamma   90.00
#
_symmetry.space_group_name_H-M   'P 1'
#
loop_
_entity.id
_entity.type
_entity.pdbx_description
1 polymer ?
#
loop_
_entity_poly.entity_id
_entity_poly.type
_entity_poly.pdbx_seq_one_letter_code
_entity_poly.pdbx_strand_id
1 'polypeptide(L)'
;MSDERIRQFEKMANDDPNNELGHMSLGKAYLEAGRFVEAATSLKRALDLNPTLSKAYEMLGVSLMRAGQKDMAVEVLTRGVHVADERGDRKPREAMAALLREAGAAVPVFREEKARPVSPTGGEGAAVTGFSCSRCGRPSGKMERPPFKGPLGQKILDHVCLTCWREWIPMGTKVINEMGLQLASRQHQDTYDQFMIEFLQLEV
;
A
#
# COMPACT_ATOMS: atom_id res chain seq x y z
N MET A 1 -2.83 23.44 -18.53
CA MET A 1 -2.01 22.33 -18.00
C MET A 1 -2.59 20.96 -18.33
N SER A 2 -3.85 20.66 -17.98
CA SER A 2 -4.46 19.33 -18.27
C SER A 2 -4.53 18.98 -19.76
N ASP A 3 -4.86 19.95 -20.62
CA ASP A 3 -5.03 19.71 -22.06
C ASP A 3 -3.72 19.44 -22.81
N GLU A 4 -2.60 20.05 -22.39
CA GLU A 4 -1.29 19.79 -23.01
C GLU A 4 -0.82 18.36 -22.72
N ARG A 5 -0.99 17.92 -21.46
CA ARG A 5 -0.69 16.56 -21.04
C ARG A 5 -1.55 15.52 -21.76
N ILE A 6 -2.84 15.82 -21.98
CA ILE A 6 -3.74 14.97 -22.77
C ILE A 6 -3.21 14.84 -24.20
N ARG A 7 -2.89 15.95 -24.88
CA ARG A 7 -2.37 15.90 -26.26
C ARG A 7 -1.08 15.08 -26.38
N GLN A 8 -0.19 15.17 -25.39
CA GLN A 8 1.03 14.36 -25.37
C GLN A 8 0.72 12.87 -25.29
N PHE A 9 -0.22 12.47 -24.43
CA PHE A 9 -0.64 11.07 -24.32
C PHE A 9 -1.47 10.59 -25.51
N GLU A 10 -2.28 11.45 -26.13
CA GLU A 10 -2.99 11.15 -27.38
C GLU A 10 -1.99 10.84 -28.49
N LYS A 11 -0.96 11.69 -28.64
CA LYS A 11 0.13 11.43 -29.60
C LYS A 11 0.82 10.10 -29.31
N MET A 12 1.17 9.82 -28.07
CA MET A 12 1.83 8.58 -27.69
C MET A 12 0.96 7.34 -27.97
N ALA A 13 -0.34 7.42 -27.70
CA ALA A 13 -1.30 6.35 -27.98
C ALA A 13 -1.54 6.16 -29.49
N ASN A 14 -1.35 7.20 -30.31
CA ASN A 14 -1.43 7.13 -31.76
C ASN A 14 -0.13 6.59 -32.39
N ASP A 15 1.03 7.02 -31.88
CA ASP A 15 2.34 6.58 -32.35
C ASP A 15 2.58 5.09 -31.99
N ASP A 16 2.06 4.64 -30.84
CA ASP A 16 2.03 3.23 -30.45
C ASP A 16 0.64 2.79 -29.93
N PRO A 17 -0.25 2.31 -30.84
CA PRO A 17 -1.61 1.88 -30.49
C PRO A 17 -1.69 0.62 -29.62
N ASN A 18 -0.58 -0.08 -29.41
CA ASN A 18 -0.50 -1.30 -28.62
C ASN A 18 0.18 -1.10 -27.26
N ASN A 19 0.58 0.14 -26.93
CA ASN A 19 1.11 0.49 -25.62
C ASN A 19 -0.01 0.62 -24.59
N GLU A 20 -0.23 -0.43 -23.79
CA GLU A 20 -1.26 -0.47 -22.76
C GLU A 20 -1.07 0.60 -21.68
N LEU A 21 0.18 0.91 -21.32
CA LEU A 21 0.50 1.93 -20.33
C LEU A 21 0.25 3.34 -20.87
N GLY A 22 0.39 3.53 -22.18
CA GLY A 22 0.05 4.77 -22.86
C GLY A 22 -1.45 5.03 -22.83
N HIS A 23 -2.25 4.03 -23.21
CA HIS A 23 -3.72 4.10 -23.10
C HIS A 23 -4.19 4.30 -21.66
N MET A 24 -3.53 3.65 -20.68
CA MET A 24 -3.85 3.85 -19.26
C MET A 24 -3.52 5.28 -18.78
N SER A 25 -2.37 5.83 -19.20
CA SER A 25 -1.94 7.19 -18.85
C SER A 25 -2.82 8.24 -19.50
N LEU A 26 -3.24 8.02 -20.75
CA LEU A 26 -4.22 8.86 -21.44
C LEU A 26 -5.57 8.84 -20.71
N GLY A 27 -6.05 7.66 -20.35
CA GLY A 27 -7.27 7.49 -19.57
C GLY A 27 -7.22 8.19 -18.21
N LYS A 28 -6.08 8.15 -17.52
CA LYS A 28 -5.82 8.92 -16.31
C LYS A 28 -5.96 10.42 -16.54
N ALA A 29 -5.32 10.92 -17.60
CA ALA A 29 -5.33 12.34 -17.91
C ALA A 29 -6.74 12.85 -18.23
N TYR A 30 -7.53 12.08 -18.97
CA TYR A 30 -8.94 12.38 -19.21
C TYR A 30 -9.78 12.36 -17.93
N LEU A 31 -9.58 11.36 -17.06
CA LEU A 31 -10.31 11.25 -15.80
C LEU A 31 -10.05 12.48 -14.90
N GLU A 32 -8.78 12.91 -14.77
CA GLU A 32 -8.40 14.11 -14.03
C GLU A 32 -8.93 15.40 -14.65
N ALA A 33 -9.19 15.41 -15.96
CA ALA A 33 -9.80 16.53 -16.69
C ALA A 33 -11.35 16.49 -16.70
N GLY A 34 -11.97 15.49 -16.05
CA GLY A 34 -13.44 15.35 -16.04
C GLY A 34 -14.05 14.78 -17.34
N ARG A 35 -13.21 14.33 -18.28
CA ARG A 35 -13.61 13.76 -19.57
C ARG A 35 -13.87 12.26 -19.43
N PHE A 36 -14.95 11.92 -18.72
CA PHE A 36 -15.18 10.56 -18.21
C PHE A 36 -15.42 9.52 -19.32
N VAL A 37 -16.07 9.90 -20.41
CA VAL A 37 -16.34 9.00 -21.55
C VAL A 37 -15.03 8.68 -22.29
N GLU A 38 -14.21 9.68 -22.58
CA GLU A 38 -12.90 9.44 -23.22
C GLU A 38 -11.93 8.66 -22.31
N ALA A 39 -11.99 8.93 -21.00
CA ALA A 39 -11.25 8.16 -20.02
C ALA A 39 -11.65 6.68 -20.06
N ALA A 40 -12.94 6.37 -20.09
CA ALA A 40 -13.44 5.00 -20.16
C ALA A 40 -12.99 4.30 -21.43
N THR A 41 -13.07 4.96 -22.59
CA THR A 41 -12.60 4.39 -23.88
C THR A 41 -11.11 4.05 -23.84
N SER A 42 -10.27 4.95 -23.34
CA SER A 42 -8.82 4.75 -23.28
C SER A 42 -8.45 3.64 -22.29
N LEU A 43 -9.08 3.62 -21.12
CA LEU A 43 -8.84 2.58 -20.11
C LEU A 43 -9.32 1.21 -20.55
N LYS A 44 -10.44 1.14 -21.29
CA LYS A 44 -10.90 -0.10 -21.91
C LYS A 44 -9.86 -0.62 -22.91
N ARG A 45 -9.30 0.24 -23.77
CA ARG A 45 -8.23 -0.15 -24.69
C ARG A 45 -6.99 -0.69 -23.96
N ALA A 46 -6.60 -0.07 -22.85
CA ALA A 46 -5.52 -0.58 -22.00
C ALA A 46 -5.81 -1.98 -21.46
N LEU A 47 -7.05 -2.25 -21.04
CA LEU A 47 -7.48 -3.57 -20.54
C LEU A 47 -7.64 -4.62 -21.66
N ASP A 48 -8.01 -4.21 -22.87
CA ASP A 48 -8.05 -5.10 -24.04
C ASP A 48 -6.64 -5.58 -24.42
N LEU A 49 -5.63 -4.71 -24.23
CA LEU A 49 -4.22 -5.04 -24.45
C LEU A 49 -3.62 -5.85 -23.30
N ASN A 50 -3.93 -5.47 -22.05
CA ASN A 50 -3.45 -6.13 -20.86
C ASN A 50 -4.57 -6.23 -19.79
N PRO A 51 -5.26 -7.38 -19.71
CA PRO A 51 -6.37 -7.58 -18.79
C PRO A 51 -5.92 -7.80 -17.34
N THR A 52 -4.63 -7.66 -17.04
CA THR A 52 -4.09 -7.85 -15.68
C THR A 52 -3.83 -6.52 -14.97
N LEU A 53 -4.13 -5.39 -15.60
CA LEU A 53 -3.92 -4.06 -15.00
C LEU A 53 -5.02 -3.71 -14.00
N SER A 54 -4.90 -4.20 -12.77
CA SER A 54 -5.84 -3.94 -11.66
C SER A 54 -6.17 -2.46 -11.48
N LYS A 55 -5.19 -1.57 -11.66
CA LYS A 55 -5.40 -0.12 -11.55
C LYS A 55 -6.23 0.46 -12.69
N ALA A 56 -6.13 -0.10 -13.90
CA ALA A 56 -6.95 0.33 -15.04
C ALA A 56 -8.42 -0.06 -14.84
N TYR A 57 -8.71 -1.22 -14.23
CA TYR A 57 -10.07 -1.57 -13.81
C TYR A 57 -10.67 -0.57 -12.82
N GLU A 58 -9.90 -0.19 -11.79
CA GLU A 58 -10.33 0.80 -10.80
C GLU A 58 -10.68 2.12 -11.48
N MET A 59 -9.79 2.63 -12.33
CA MET A 59 -9.98 3.89 -13.01
C MET A 59 -11.13 3.83 -14.01
N LEU A 60 -11.31 2.72 -14.71
CA LEU A 60 -12.42 2.53 -15.65
C LEU A 60 -13.75 2.53 -14.90
N GLY A 61 -13.82 1.85 -13.75
CA GLY A 61 -14.99 1.86 -12.88
C GLY A 61 -15.34 3.28 -12.40
N VAL A 62 -14.35 4.06 -11.96
CA VAL A 62 -14.57 5.48 -11.58
C VAL A 62 -15.07 6.30 -12.77
N SER A 63 -14.45 6.16 -13.94
CA SER A 63 -14.88 6.85 -15.16
C SER A 63 -16.32 6.52 -15.53
N LEU A 64 -16.71 5.25 -15.50
CA LEU A 64 -18.07 4.81 -15.81
C LEU A 64 -19.10 5.31 -14.79
N MET A 65 -18.78 5.26 -13.49
CA MET A 65 -19.63 5.83 -12.44
C MET A 65 -19.89 7.32 -12.67
N ARG A 66 -18.83 8.08 -12.98
CA ARG A 66 -18.94 9.53 -13.22
C ARG A 66 -19.58 9.88 -14.57
N ALA A 67 -19.52 8.96 -15.54
CA ALA A 67 -20.26 9.05 -16.79
C ALA A 67 -21.74 8.64 -16.67
N GLY A 68 -22.21 8.26 -15.47
CA GLY A 68 -23.58 7.80 -15.23
C GLY A 68 -23.86 6.36 -15.70
N GLN A 69 -22.84 5.63 -16.15
CA GLN A 69 -22.94 4.24 -16.64
C GLN A 69 -22.72 3.24 -15.50
N LYS A 70 -23.56 3.35 -14.47
CA LYS A 70 -23.41 2.62 -13.21
C LYS A 70 -23.39 1.10 -13.40
N ASP A 71 -24.27 0.56 -14.24
CA ASP A 71 -24.36 -0.89 -14.46
C ASP A 71 -23.08 -1.46 -15.07
N MET A 72 -22.52 -0.76 -16.07
CA MET A 72 -21.23 -1.12 -16.67
C MET A 72 -20.08 -0.98 -15.67
N ALA A 73 -20.13 0.03 -14.81
CA ALA A 73 -19.12 0.20 -13.76
C ALA A 73 -19.11 -0.99 -12.81
N VAL A 74 -20.28 -1.47 -12.37
CA VAL A 74 -20.41 -2.63 -11.49
C VAL A 74 -19.80 -3.88 -12.13
N GLU A 75 -20.07 -4.14 -13.41
CA GLU A 75 -19.50 -5.27 -14.13
C GLU A 75 -17.97 -5.20 -14.19
N VAL A 76 -17.42 -4.04 -14.59
CA VAL A 76 -15.98 -3.81 -14.68
C VAL A 76 -15.30 -3.94 -13.33
N LEU A 77 -15.86 -3.32 -12.28
CA LEU A 77 -15.31 -3.35 -10.93
C LEU A 77 -15.34 -4.76 -10.34
N THR A 78 -16.39 -5.53 -10.60
CA THR A 78 -16.50 -6.94 -10.17
C THR A 78 -15.38 -7.78 -10.76
N ARG A 79 -15.14 -7.66 -12.08
CA ARG A 79 -14.02 -8.33 -12.75
C ARG A 79 -12.67 -7.84 -12.23
N GLY A 80 -12.52 -6.54 -12.06
CA GLY A 80 -11.29 -5.91 -11.56
C GLY A 80 -10.91 -6.37 -10.16
N VAL A 81 -11.89 -6.56 -9.27
CA VAL A 81 -11.69 -7.13 -7.94
C VAL A 81 -11.04 -8.52 -8.01
N HIS A 82 -11.54 -9.40 -8.88
CA HIS A 82 -10.96 -10.74 -9.04
C HIS A 82 -9.53 -10.68 -9.58
N VAL A 83 -9.28 -9.85 -10.60
CA VAL A 83 -7.93 -9.66 -11.16
C VAL A 83 -6.97 -9.13 -10.10
N ALA A 84 -7.40 -8.15 -9.30
CA ALA A 84 -6.59 -7.58 -8.24
C ALA A 84 -6.32 -8.59 -7.11
N ASP A 85 -7.29 -9.43 -6.77
CA ASP A 85 -7.13 -10.51 -5.79
C ASP A 85 -6.13 -11.56 -6.25
N GLU A 86 -6.24 -12.02 -7.50
CA GLU A 86 -5.31 -12.99 -8.10
C GLU A 86 -3.87 -12.46 -8.14
N ARG A 87 -3.71 -11.14 -8.31
CA ARG A 87 -2.40 -10.47 -8.32
C ARG A 87 -1.86 -10.09 -6.95
N GLY A 88 -2.69 -10.14 -5.90
CA GLY A 88 -2.34 -9.60 -4.57
C GLY A 88 -2.31 -8.06 -4.52
N ASP A 89 -2.94 -7.37 -5.47
CA ASP A 89 -3.01 -5.91 -5.54
C ASP A 89 -4.05 -5.37 -4.54
N ARG A 90 -3.69 -5.32 -3.26
CA ARG A 90 -4.61 -4.95 -2.16
C ARG A 90 -5.26 -3.56 -2.34
N LYS A 91 -4.49 -2.54 -2.70
CA LYS A 91 -4.99 -1.16 -2.81
C LYS A 91 -6.07 -1.01 -3.90
N PRO A 92 -5.83 -1.42 -5.16
CA PRO A 92 -6.90 -1.43 -6.17
C PRO A 92 -8.09 -2.29 -5.78
N ARG A 93 -7.86 -3.48 -5.20
CA ARG A 93 -8.93 -4.38 -4.74
C ARG A 93 -9.87 -3.71 -3.73
N GLU A 94 -9.31 -3.10 -2.70
CA GLU A 94 -10.09 -2.38 -1.67
C GLU A 94 -10.82 -1.16 -2.23
N ALA A 95 -10.17 -0.40 -3.13
CA ALA A 95 -10.78 0.76 -3.78
C ALA A 95 -11.98 0.35 -4.65
N MET A 96 -11.83 -0.69 -5.47
CA MET A 96 -12.92 -1.21 -6.30
C MET A 96 -14.07 -1.78 -5.47
N ALA A 97 -13.75 -2.49 -4.39
CA ALA A 97 -14.75 -2.98 -3.45
C ALA A 97 -15.54 -1.84 -2.78
N ALA A 98 -14.89 -0.73 -2.43
CA ALA A 98 -15.57 0.45 -1.92
C ALA A 98 -16.53 1.05 -2.96
N LEU A 99 -16.09 1.18 -4.21
CA LEU A 99 -16.92 1.67 -5.32
C LEU A 99 -18.14 0.78 -5.58
N LEU A 100 -17.99 -0.56 -5.49
CA LEU A 100 -19.11 -1.50 -5.59
C LEU A 100 -20.14 -1.28 -4.47
N ARG A 101 -19.70 -1.06 -3.23
CA ARG A 101 -20.61 -0.75 -2.11
C ARG A 101 -21.33 0.58 -2.32
N GLU A 102 -20.62 1.61 -2.78
CA GLU A 102 -21.22 2.90 -3.13
C GLU A 102 -22.27 2.74 -4.24
N ALA A 103 -22.00 1.85 -5.20
CA ALA A 103 -22.95 1.49 -6.24
C ALA A 103 -24.13 0.64 -5.72
N GLY A 104 -24.11 0.18 -4.47
CA GLY A 104 -25.14 -0.73 -3.92
C GLY A 104 -25.04 -2.15 -4.50
N ALA A 105 -23.92 -2.50 -5.10
CA ALA A 105 -23.64 -3.83 -5.64
C ALA A 105 -22.97 -4.73 -4.59
N ALA A 106 -23.17 -6.04 -4.75
CA ALA A 106 -22.48 -7.02 -3.93
C ALA A 106 -20.97 -6.98 -4.19
N VAL A 107 -20.17 -6.98 -3.13
CA VAL A 107 -18.72 -7.09 -3.24
C VAL A 107 -18.36 -8.57 -3.30
N PRO A 108 -17.61 -9.02 -4.32
CA PRO A 108 -17.13 -10.39 -4.39
C PRO A 108 -16.33 -10.77 -3.14
N VAL A 109 -16.54 -12.00 -2.66
CA VAL A 109 -15.72 -12.56 -1.60
C VAL A 109 -14.32 -12.77 -2.17
N PHE A 110 -13.33 -12.10 -1.59
CA PHE A 110 -11.93 -12.27 -1.95
C PHE A 110 -11.47 -13.66 -1.53
N ARG A 111 -10.42 -14.24 -2.16
CA ARG A 111 -9.74 -15.34 -1.48
C ARG A 111 -9.38 -14.83 -0.10
N GLU A 112 -9.77 -15.56 0.93
CA GLU A 112 -9.28 -15.32 2.27
C GLU A 112 -7.75 -15.31 2.13
N GLU A 113 -7.17 -14.11 2.11
CA GLU A 113 -5.80 -13.97 2.54
C GLU A 113 -5.81 -14.66 3.88
N LYS A 114 -5.02 -15.73 4.02
CA LYS A 114 -4.37 -16.01 5.31
C LYS A 114 -3.95 -14.64 5.77
N ALA A 115 -4.74 -14.08 6.70
CA ALA A 115 -4.37 -12.87 7.36
C ALA A 115 -2.97 -13.22 7.85
N ARG A 116 -1.92 -12.65 7.24
CA ARG A 116 -0.72 -12.44 8.02
C ARG A 116 -1.31 -11.77 9.25
N PRO A 117 -1.20 -12.38 10.44
CA PRO A 117 -1.97 -11.92 11.56
C PRO A 117 -1.59 -10.47 11.74
N VAL A 118 -2.46 -9.57 11.30
CA VAL A 118 -2.57 -8.25 11.86
C VAL A 118 -3.21 -8.60 13.17
N SER A 119 -2.42 -9.09 14.14
CA SER A 119 -2.92 -9.47 15.44
C SER A 119 -3.65 -8.24 15.95
N PRO A 120 -4.99 -8.23 15.93
CA PRO A 120 -5.75 -7.07 16.33
C PRO A 120 -6.00 -7.25 17.81
N THR A 121 -4.92 -7.32 18.57
CA THR A 121 -4.85 -7.26 20.02
C THR A 121 -3.37 -7.15 20.34
N GLY A 122 -2.98 -6.05 20.99
CA GLY A 122 -1.85 -6.11 21.89
C GLY A 122 -2.17 -7.21 22.90
N GLY A 123 -1.66 -8.40 22.64
CA GLY A 123 -1.66 -9.45 23.63
C GLY A 123 -0.68 -8.99 24.69
N GLU A 124 -1.23 -8.64 25.85
CA GLU A 124 -0.59 -8.92 27.12
C GLU A 124 -0.19 -10.40 27.09
N GLY A 125 0.96 -10.70 26.48
CA GLY A 125 1.51 -12.04 26.50
C GLY A 125 1.68 -12.43 27.95
N ALA A 126 1.42 -13.69 28.30
CA ALA A 126 1.71 -14.16 29.65
C ALA A 126 3.14 -13.76 30.05
N ALA A 127 3.31 -13.32 31.29
CA ALA A 127 4.63 -12.92 31.80
C ALA A 127 5.66 -14.01 31.48
N VAL A 128 6.70 -13.65 30.74
CA VAL A 128 7.77 -14.57 30.35
C VAL A 128 8.80 -14.56 31.48
N THR A 129 8.98 -15.70 32.13
CA THR A 129 9.98 -15.85 33.20
C THR A 129 11.37 -15.51 32.67
N GLY A 130 12.01 -14.50 33.27
CA GLY A 130 13.37 -14.06 32.88
C GLY A 130 13.44 -13.03 31.75
N PHE A 131 12.31 -12.54 31.25
CA PHE A 131 12.28 -11.41 30.31
C PHE A 131 11.71 -10.16 31.00
N SER A 132 12.35 -9.02 30.79
CA SER A 132 11.86 -7.70 31.15
C SER A 132 12.26 -6.71 30.08
N CYS A 133 11.31 -5.92 29.59
CA CYS A 133 11.58 -4.90 28.58
C CYS A 133 12.45 -3.78 29.18
N SER A 134 13.58 -3.45 28.55
CA SER A 134 14.49 -2.39 29.01
C SER A 134 13.83 -1.02 29.05
N ARG A 135 12.90 -0.71 28.13
CA ARG A 135 12.24 0.60 28.05
C ARG A 135 11.07 0.77 29.02
N CYS A 136 10.21 -0.24 29.15
CA CYS A 136 8.95 -0.11 29.89
C CYS A 136 8.87 -1.00 31.15
N GLY A 137 9.87 -1.84 31.40
CA GLY A 137 9.94 -2.73 32.57
C GLY A 137 8.91 -3.87 32.58
N ARG A 138 8.08 -4.02 31.54
CA ARG A 138 7.05 -5.06 31.51
C ARG A 138 7.69 -6.43 31.25
N PRO A 139 7.32 -7.48 32.01
CA PRO A 139 7.82 -8.84 31.81
C PRO A 139 7.06 -9.62 30.73
N SER A 140 6.24 -8.94 29.92
CA SER A 140 5.34 -9.52 28.93
C SER A 140 5.51 -8.89 27.55
N GLY A 141 4.98 -9.57 26.53
CA GLY A 141 5.01 -9.07 25.15
C GLY A 141 6.36 -9.19 24.46
N LYS A 142 7.17 -10.19 24.81
CA LYS A 142 8.41 -10.53 24.10
C LYS A 142 8.11 -10.80 22.62
N MET A 143 8.96 -10.31 21.73
CA MET A 143 8.82 -10.56 20.29
C MET A 143 9.21 -12.01 19.94
N GLU A 144 8.65 -12.55 18.87
CA GLU A 144 8.95 -13.92 18.41
C GLU A 144 10.20 -14.01 17.54
N ARG A 145 10.58 -12.90 16.89
CA ARG A 145 11.67 -12.83 15.92
C ARG A 145 12.28 -11.42 15.89
N PRO A 146 13.55 -11.28 15.48
CA PRO A 146 14.18 -9.97 15.44
C PRO A 146 13.55 -9.11 14.34
N PRO A 147 13.43 -7.78 14.55
CA PRO A 147 12.78 -6.89 13.58
C PRO A 147 13.56 -6.75 12.27
N PHE A 148 14.88 -6.89 12.33
CA PHE A 148 15.77 -6.89 11.18
C PHE A 148 17.02 -7.75 11.49
N LYS A 149 17.79 -8.07 10.45
CA LYS A 149 18.99 -8.91 10.60
C LYS A 149 20.14 -8.10 11.22
N GLY A 150 20.92 -8.74 12.08
CA GLY A 150 22.15 -8.19 12.64
C GLY A 150 22.13 -8.11 14.18
N PRO A 151 23.24 -7.67 14.78
CA PRO A 151 23.40 -7.66 16.24
C PRO A 151 22.37 -6.78 16.97
N LEU A 152 22.04 -5.60 16.41
CA LEU A 152 21.07 -4.69 17.00
C LEU A 152 19.65 -5.29 16.97
N GLY A 153 19.25 -5.92 15.86
CA GLY A 153 17.96 -6.61 15.76
C GLY A 153 17.83 -7.74 16.79
N GLN A 154 18.91 -8.47 17.06
CA GLN A 154 18.95 -9.50 18.10
C GLN A 154 18.86 -8.89 19.50
N LYS A 155 19.62 -7.82 19.80
CA LYS A 155 19.49 -7.08 21.07
C LYS A 155 18.04 -6.61 21.32
N ILE A 156 17.39 -6.07 20.29
CA ILE A 156 16.00 -5.62 20.39
C ILE A 156 15.05 -6.79 20.70
N LEU A 157 15.25 -7.96 20.09
CA LEU A 157 14.47 -9.17 20.40
C LEU A 157 14.63 -9.62 21.86
N ASP A 158 15.85 -9.56 22.38
CA ASP A 158 16.17 -10.08 23.71
C ASP A 158 15.73 -9.15 24.84
N HIS A 159 15.67 -7.84 24.58
CA HIS A 159 15.49 -6.81 25.61
C HIS A 159 14.27 -5.91 25.43
N VAL A 160 13.55 -5.95 24.30
CA VAL A 160 12.45 -5.00 24.03
C VAL A 160 11.15 -5.74 23.75
N CYS A 161 10.04 -5.28 24.34
CA CYS A 161 8.73 -5.83 24.05
C CYS A 161 8.17 -5.30 22.72
N LEU A 162 7.25 -6.07 22.11
CA LEU A 162 6.62 -5.74 20.84
C LEU A 162 5.94 -4.36 20.85
N THR A 163 5.35 -3.95 21.96
CA THR A 163 4.70 -2.64 22.09
C THR A 163 5.72 -1.49 21.99
N CYS A 164 6.81 -1.56 22.75
CA CYS A 164 7.86 -0.55 22.71
C CYS A 164 8.54 -0.47 21.34
N TRP A 165 8.73 -1.62 20.69
CA TRP A 165 9.21 -1.67 19.31
C TRP A 165 8.23 -1.01 18.32
N ARG A 166 6.93 -1.28 18.45
CA ARG A 166 5.90 -0.67 17.58
C ARG A 166 5.82 0.84 17.74
N GLU A 167 6.05 1.36 18.94
CA GLU A 167 6.13 2.80 19.20
C GLU A 167 7.37 3.44 18.57
N TRP A 168 8.47 2.70 18.43
CA TRP A 168 9.66 3.20 17.72
C TRP A 168 9.39 3.42 16.22
N ILE A 169 8.60 2.58 15.55
CA ILE A 169 8.39 2.67 14.09
C ILE A 169 7.96 4.08 13.61
N PRO A 170 6.91 4.71 14.15
CA PRO A 170 6.54 6.07 13.77
C PRO A 170 7.57 7.11 14.24
N MET A 171 8.24 6.89 15.38
CA MET A 171 9.31 7.78 15.85
C MET A 171 10.52 7.77 14.90
N GLY A 172 10.94 6.59 14.45
CA GLY A 172 12.04 6.44 13.50
C GLY A 172 11.76 7.15 12.17
N THR A 173 10.50 7.17 11.72
CA THR A 173 10.12 7.96 10.54
C THR A 173 10.32 9.46 10.78
N LYS A 174 10.00 9.96 11.98
CA LYS A 174 10.26 11.37 12.34
C LYS A 174 11.75 11.66 12.39
N VAL A 175 12.56 10.80 13.02
CA VAL A 175 14.02 10.94 13.07
C VAL A 175 14.61 11.04 11.66
N ILE A 176 14.20 10.18 10.73
CA ILE A 176 14.67 10.22 9.34
C ILE A 176 14.34 11.56 8.68
N ASN A 177 13.11 12.05 8.87
CA ASN A 177 12.65 13.28 8.24
C ASN A 177 13.28 14.54 8.86
N GLU A 178 13.35 14.62 10.19
CA GLU A 178 13.86 15.79 10.92
C GLU A 178 15.39 15.92 10.81
N MET A 179 16.10 14.79 10.83
CA MET A 179 17.56 14.76 10.71
C MET A 179 18.03 14.65 9.24
N GLY A 180 17.11 14.54 8.28
CA GLY A 180 17.43 14.42 6.85
C GLY A 180 18.24 13.18 6.51
N LEU A 181 18.00 12.05 7.20
CA LEU A 181 18.85 10.86 7.09
C LEU A 181 18.62 10.13 5.76
N GLN A 182 19.72 9.78 5.11
CA GLN A 182 19.73 8.87 3.97
C GLN A 182 20.19 7.50 4.42
N LEU A 183 19.25 6.55 4.59
CA LEU A 183 19.53 5.21 5.11
C LEU A 183 20.42 4.34 4.19
N ALA A 184 20.80 4.80 3.00
CA ALA A 184 21.82 4.15 2.19
C ALA A 184 23.25 4.46 2.68
N SER A 185 23.44 5.57 3.39
CA SER A 185 24.74 5.97 3.98
C SER A 185 24.93 5.28 5.33
N ARG A 186 26.11 4.67 5.52
CA ARG A 186 26.47 4.00 6.77
C ARG A 186 26.45 4.96 7.97
N GLN A 187 26.98 6.17 7.81
CA GLN A 187 26.99 7.18 8.89
C GLN A 187 25.58 7.57 9.33
N HIS A 188 24.64 7.66 8.38
CA HIS A 188 23.24 7.97 8.69
C HIS A 188 22.52 6.77 9.29
N GLN A 189 22.86 5.54 8.90
CA GLN A 189 22.40 4.33 9.58
C GLN A 189 22.88 4.30 11.03
N ASP A 190 24.17 4.58 11.28
CA ASP A 190 24.72 4.62 12.64
C ASP A 190 24.02 5.68 13.50
N THR A 191 23.70 6.84 12.92
CA THR A 191 22.93 7.90 13.59
C THR A 191 21.50 7.44 13.91
N TYR A 192 20.82 6.81 12.95
CA TYR A 192 19.48 6.28 13.14
C TYR A 192 19.43 5.19 14.23
N ASP A 193 20.42 4.30 14.21
CA ASP A 193 20.57 3.22 15.18
C ASP A 193 20.85 3.78 16.58
N GLN A 194 21.63 4.85 16.71
CA GLN A 194 21.85 5.52 17.99
C GLN A 194 20.54 6.07 18.59
N PHE A 195 19.73 6.79 17.81
CA PHE A 195 18.41 7.26 18.26
C PHE A 195 17.48 6.09 18.63
N MET A 196 17.57 4.97 17.90
CA MET A 196 16.81 3.76 18.20
C MET A 196 17.19 3.16 19.55
N ILE A 197 18.49 3.00 19.79
CA ILE A 197 19.06 2.47 21.03
C ILE A 197 18.64 3.34 22.22
N GLU A 198 18.77 4.66 22.08
CA GLU A 198 18.38 5.63 23.11
C GLU A 198 16.87 5.57 23.41
N PHE A 199 16.04 5.58 22.37
CA PHE A 199 14.58 5.50 22.54
C PHE A 199 14.14 4.20 23.22
N LEU A 200 14.81 3.09 22.90
CA LEU A 200 14.53 1.76 23.45
C LEU A 200 15.23 1.49 24.78
N GLN A 201 16.02 2.45 25.30
CA GLN A 201 16.81 2.32 26.52
C GLN A 201 17.66 1.03 26.53
N LEU A 202 18.27 0.72 25.38
CA LEU A 202 19.17 -0.40 25.24
C LEU A 202 20.56 0.01 25.74
N GLU A 203 21.16 -0.80 26.60
CA GLU A 203 22.55 -0.61 27.01
C GLU A 203 23.48 -0.85 25.81
N VAL A 204 24.47 0.04 25.65
CA VAL A 204 25.42 0.08 24.53
C VAL A 204 26.41 -1.09 24.64
#